data_AF-A0A2H0QII2-F1
#
_entry.id   AF-A0A2H0QII2-F1
#
_cell.length_a   1.000
_cell.length_b   1.000
_cell.length_c   1.000
_cell.angle_alpha   90.00
_cell.angle_beta   90.00
_cell.angle_gamma   90.00
#
_symmetry.space_group_name_H-M   'P 1'
#
loop_
_entity.id
_entity.type
_entity.pdbx_description
1 polymer ?
#
loop_
_entity_poly.entity_id
_entity_poly.type
_entity_poly.pdbx_seq_one_letter_code
_entity_poly.pdbx_strand_id
1 'polypeptide(L)' 'MDNSPIIGQTLLSNHITRKERLLKVEIFHSVDSVKLQSQINEYLNKNPGLNVIDIKFQHVLDEHGEHYFSAMIIYKQ' A
#
# COMPACT_ATOMS: atom_id res chain seq x y z
N MET A 1 5.09 39.05 -24.22
CA MET A 1 6.04 38.32 -23.36
C MET A 1 5.24 37.75 -22.20
N ASP A 2 5.54 36.50 -21.87
CA ASP A 2 4.63 35.47 -21.37
C ASP A 2 3.81 35.77 -20.12
N ASN A 3 2.51 35.46 -20.22
CA ASN A 3 1.66 35.11 -19.10
C ASN A 3 1.73 33.58 -18.92
N SER A 4 2.38 33.12 -17.86
CA SER A 4 2.19 31.75 -17.36
C SER A 4 2.38 31.75 -15.84
N PRO A 5 1.34 31.44 -15.05
CA PRO A 5 1.51 31.17 -13.63
C PRO A 5 2.15 29.79 -13.47
N ILE A 6 3.26 29.75 -12.74
CA ILE A 6 3.93 28.53 -12.29
C ILE A 6 3.01 27.87 -11.26
N ILE A 7 2.23 26.88 -11.69
CA ILE A 7 1.34 26.11 -10.82
C ILE A 7 2.18 25.04 -10.10
N GLY A 8 2.33 25.22 -8.79
CA GLY A 8 2.13 24.16 -7.82
C GLY A 8 3.18 23.05 -7.75
N GLN A 9 4.42 23.38 -7.38
CA GLN A 9 5.22 22.43 -6.60
C GLN A 9 5.06 22.78 -5.12
N THR A 10 4.02 22.22 -4.49
CA THR A 10 3.89 22.27 -3.04
C THR A 10 5.05 21.49 -2.43
N LEU A 11 6.02 22.26 -1.93
CA LEU A 11 7.03 21.84 -0.97
C LEU A 11 6.34 21.21 0.25
N LEU A 12 6.13 19.89 0.23
CA LEU A 12 5.88 19.12 1.45
C LEU A 12 7.23 18.63 2.01
N SER A 13 8.11 19.58 2.29
CA SER A 13 9.29 19.37 3.12
C SER A 13 8.87 19.47 4.59
N ASN A 14 8.07 18.54 5.06
CA ASN A 14 7.79 18.43 6.49
C ASN A 14 8.92 17.63 7.13
N HIS A 15 9.79 18.36 7.82
CA HIS A 15 10.66 17.85 8.87
C HIS A 15 9.90 16.89 9.80
N ILE A 16 10.15 15.59 9.67
CA ILE A 16 9.74 14.62 10.68
C ILE A 16 10.99 14.22 11.48
N THR A 17 10.91 14.58 12.75
CA THR A 17 11.94 14.41 13.77
C THR A 17 12.15 12.93 14.10
N ARG A 18 13.25 12.33 13.64
CA ARG A 18 14.10 11.33 14.33
C ARG A 18 13.46 10.43 15.41
N LYS A 19 12.41 9.67 15.07
CA LYS A 19 12.15 8.28 15.51
C LYS A 19 10.94 7.72 14.73
N GLU A 20 10.95 7.88 13.41
CA GLU A 20 9.86 7.41 12.58
C GLU A 20 9.84 5.89 12.62
N ARG A 21 8.83 5.32 13.28
CA ARG A 21 8.43 3.94 12.99
C ARG A 21 7.94 3.98 11.55
N LEU A 22 8.80 3.57 10.61
CA LEU A 22 8.48 3.63 9.20
C LEU A 22 7.28 2.70 8.97
N LEU A 23 6.15 3.30 8.63
CA LEU A 23 5.00 2.56 8.16
C LEU A 23 5.36 1.98 6.80
N LYS A 24 5.20 0.67 6.66
CA LYS A 24 5.37 -0.05 5.41
C LYS A 24 4.04 -0.62 4.97
N VAL A 25 3.93 -0.81 3.66
CA VAL A 25 2.75 -1.31 3.00
C VAL A 25 3.16 -2.43 2.05
N GLU A 26 2.46 -3.56 2.13
CA GLU A 26 2.56 -4.66 1.17
C GLU A 26 1.18 -4.87 0.53
N ILE A 27 1.14 -4.97 -0.80
CA ILE A 27 -0.11 -5.11 -1.55
C ILE A 27 -0.12 -6.45 -2.26
N PHE A 28 -1.22 -7.18 -2.11
CA PHE A 28 -1.48 -8.44 -2.77
C PHE A 28 -2.73 -8.30 -3.63
N HIS A 29 -2.78 -9.06 -4.72
CA HIS A 29 -3.98 -9.16 -5.55
C HIS A 29 -4.07 -10.52 -6.24
N SER A 30 -5.28 -10.97 -6.49
CA SER A 30 -5.58 -12.24 -7.17
C SER A 30 -7.00 -12.21 -7.74
N VAL A 31 -7.21 -12.90 -8.85
CA VAL A 31 -8.56 -13.17 -9.40
C VAL A 31 -9.34 -14.17 -8.54
N ASP A 32 -8.64 -14.94 -7.70
CA ASP A 32 -9.18 -15.92 -6.78
C ASP A 32 -8.91 -15.48 -5.32
N SER A 33 -9.98 -15.36 -4.53
CA SER A 33 -9.93 -14.95 -3.13
C SER A 33 -9.22 -15.95 -2.22
N VAL A 34 -9.31 -17.26 -2.50
CA VAL A 34 -8.62 -18.31 -1.73
C VAL A 34 -7.11 -18.22 -1.97
N LYS A 35 -6.72 -17.95 -3.22
CA LYS A 35 -5.32 -17.73 -3.57
C LYS A 35 -4.77 -16.44 -2.93
N LEU A 36 -5.54 -15.34 -2.92
CA LEU A 36 -5.18 -14.11 -2.21
C LEU A 36 -4.92 -14.39 -0.72
N GLN A 37 -5.84 -15.11 -0.08
CA GLN A 37 -5.71 -15.44 1.34
C GLN A 37 -4.47 -16.30 1.61
N SER A 38 -4.18 -17.25 0.72
CA SER A 38 -2.98 -18.09 0.83
C SER A 38 -1.68 -17.28 0.74
N GLN A 39 -1.61 -16.31 -0.18
CA GLN A 39 -0.46 -15.42 -0.34
C GLN A 39 -0.22 -14.55 0.91
N ILE A 40 -1.29 -13.99 1.48
CA ILE A 40 -1.22 -13.18 2.70
C ILE A 40 -0.73 -14.04 3.88
N ASN A 41 -1.30 -15.24 4.04
CA ASN A 41 -0.90 -16.14 5.11
C ASN A 41 0.56 -16.55 4.98
N GLU A 42 1.02 -16.87 3.76
CA GLU A 42 2.41 -17.20 3.51
C GLU A 42 3.35 -16.04 3.87
N TYR A 43 2.98 -14.81 3.50
CA TYR A 43 3.75 -13.61 3.84
C TYR A 43 3.84 -13.39 5.35
N LEU A 44 2.72 -13.49 6.07
CA LEU A 44 2.70 -13.33 7.53
C LEU A 44 3.49 -14.44 8.24
N ASN A 45 3.38 -15.68 7.76
CA ASN A 45 4.13 -16.82 8.32
C ASN A 45 5.64 -16.69 8.09
N LYS A 46 6.07 -16.14 6.95
CA LYS A 46 7.48 -15.85 6.66
C LYS A 46 8.03 -14.69 7.50
N ASN A 47 7.15 -13.85 8.05
CA ASN A 47 7.54 -12.66 8.81
C ASN A 47 6.78 -12.58 10.16
N PRO A 48 7.01 -13.54 11.09
CA PRO A 48 6.24 -13.64 12.33
C PRO A 48 6.44 -12.45 13.30
N GLY A 49 7.47 -11.62 13.05
CA GLY A 49 7.75 -10.41 13.83
C GLY A 49 7.11 -9.13 13.28
N LEU A 50 6.30 -9.21 12.22
CA LEU A 50 5.62 -8.03 11.67
C LEU A 50 4.65 -7.45 12.68
N ASN A 51 4.83 -6.17 13.00
CA ASN A 51 3.85 -5.41 13.74
C ASN A 51 2.78 -4.88 12.78
N VAL A 52 1.84 -5.77 12.42
CA VAL A 52 0.70 -5.44 11.55
C VAL A 52 -0.21 -4.46 12.27
N ILE A 53 -0.46 -3.32 11.62
CA ILE A 53 -1.38 -2.28 12.10
C ILE A 53 -2.79 -2.53 11.57
N ASP A 54 -2.90 -2.85 10.28
CA ASP A 54 -4.19 -2.97 9.60
C ASP A 54 -4.05 -3.81 8.33
N ILE A 55 -5.14 -4.45 7.93
CA ILE A 55 -5.27 -5.16 6.66
C ILE A 55 -6.58 -4.72 6.01
N LYS A 56 -6.49 -4.10 4.83
CA LYS A 56 -7.65 -3.68 4.05
C LYS A 56 -7.87 -4.63 2.89
N PHE A 57 -9.12 -5.02 2.67
CA PHE A 57 -9.54 -5.84 1.54
C PHE A 57 -10.45 -5.03 0.62
N GLN A 58 -10.26 -5.16 -0.69
CA GLN A 58 -11.09 -4.47 -1.67
C GLN A 58 -11.16 -5.24 -2.99
N HIS A 59 -12.23 -5.01 -3.75
CA HIS A 59 -12.30 -5.40 -5.15
C HIS A 59 -11.80 -4.25 -6.01
N VAL A 60 -10.87 -4.54 -6.93
CA VAL A 60 -10.29 -3.56 -7.84
C VAL A 60 -10.47 -4.01 -9.28
N LEU A 61 -10.47 -3.03 -10.18
CA LEU A 61 -10.49 -3.21 -11.62
C LEU A 61 -9.14 -2.75 -12.17
N ASP A 62 -8.58 -3.51 -13.10
CA ASP A 62 -7.42 -3.03 -13.87
C ASP A 62 -7.85 -2.16 -15.07
N GLU A 63 -6.87 -1.72 -15.85
CA GLU A 63 -7.08 -0.92 -17.06
C GLU A 63 -7.80 -1.68 -18.19
N HIS A 64 -7.89 -3.00 -18.11
CA HIS A 64 -8.57 -3.87 -19.06
C HIS A 64 -9.99 -4.26 -18.61
N GLY A 65 -10.40 -3.88 -17.39
CA GLY A 65 -11.70 -4.21 -16.82
C GLY A 65 -11.74 -5.57 -16.12
N GLU A 66 -10.58 -6.20 -15.89
CA GLU A 66 -10.48 -7.45 -15.14
C GLU A 66 -10.65 -7.18 -13.64
N HIS A 67 -11.44 -8.02 -12.97
CA HIS A 67 -11.73 -7.89 -11.55
C HIS A 67 -10.75 -8.69 -10.70
N TYR A 68 -10.20 -8.04 -9.68
CA TYR A 68 -9.31 -8.67 -8.71
C TYR A 68 -9.79 -8.45 -7.29
N PHE A 69 -9.57 -9.45 -6.44
CA PHE A 69 -9.50 -9.25 -5.00
C PHE A 69 -8.13 -8.67 -4.68
N SER A 70 -8.07 -7.64 -3.85
CA SER A 70 -6.83 -7.04 -3.38
C SER A 70 -6.82 -6.93 -1.86
N ALA A 71 -5.62 -7.06 -1.29
CA ALA A 71 -5.37 -6.81 0.12
C ALA A 71 -4.15 -5.88 0.29
N MET A 72 -4.25 -4.96 1.23
CA MET A 72 -3.18 -4.05 1.62
C MET A 72 -2.86 -4.27 3.10
N ILE A 73 -1.64 -4.71 3.40
CA ILE A 73 -1.13 -4.91 4.75
C ILE A 73 -0.29 -3.70 5.14
N ILE A 74 -0.68 -3.03 6.22
CA ILE A 74 0.06 -1.89 6.79
C ILE A 74 0.76 -2.36 8.06
N TYR A 75 2.07 -2.14 8.18
CA TYR A 75 2.85 -2.62 9.33
C TYR A 75 3.98 -1.67 9.72
N LYS A 76 4.51 -1.83 10.95
CA LYS A 76 5.69 -1.10 11.43
C LYS A 76 6.93 -1.97 11.32
N GLN A 77 8.04 -1.37 10.90
CA GLN A 77 9.37 -1.98 10.94
C GLN A 77 10.35 -1.11 11.74
#